data_AF-A0A9X7DLX8-F1
#
_entry.id   AF-A0A9X7DLX8-F1
#
_cell.length_a   1.000
_cell.length_b   1.000
_cell.length_c   1.000
_cell.angle_alpha   90.00
_cell.angle_beta   90.00
_cell.angle_gamma   90.00
#
_symmetry.space_group_name_H-M   'P 1'
#
loop_
_entity.id
_entity.type
_entity.pdbx_description
1 polymer ?
#
loop_
_entity_poly.entity_id
_entity_poly.type
_entity_poly.pdbx_seq_one_letter_code
_entity_poly.pdbx_strand_id
1 'polypeptide(L)'
;MRSTSQKSILFSSLICISFYTGIQFVGETDASFSSQASSAPVNLSTAIVFPSNVKKLEDEAQNIADTINKEYKTIFLSPSNVTLLELRERLGKINEIEREINVQLGDLESIKKELSTTKLKIKNQKGVDKQTFAFVGEGDQKVSSILKEVHSMIDFQQIEAVRSSISNQINNIEEKAKLNYVENHSKTNSDDNND
;
A
#
# COMPACT_ATOMS: atom_id res chain seq x y z
N MET A 1 -50.12 91.01 9.85
CA MET A 1 -48.73 91.21 9.39
C MET A 1 -47.81 90.59 10.43
N ARG A 2 -46.91 89.69 9.98
CA ARG A 2 -45.86 88.94 10.72
C ARG A 2 -46.29 87.73 11.58
N SER A 3 -45.86 86.58 11.06
CA SER A 3 -45.71 85.21 11.57
C SER A 3 -44.82 85.15 12.83
N THR A 4 -44.77 84.13 13.69
CA THR A 4 -44.49 82.66 13.62
C THR A 4 -44.46 82.22 15.11
N SER A 5 -44.73 81.01 15.60
CA SER A 5 -44.37 79.67 15.15
C SER A 5 -45.32 78.64 15.78
N GLN A 6 -45.55 77.58 15.02
CA GLN A 6 -46.38 76.42 15.31
C GLN A 6 -45.85 75.59 16.50
N LYS A 7 -46.76 75.12 17.36
CA LYS A 7 -46.58 73.93 18.20
C LYS A 7 -47.75 72.99 17.91
N SER A 8 -47.51 72.01 17.04
CA SER A 8 -48.37 70.84 16.83
C SER A 8 -47.61 69.64 17.43
N ILE A 9 -48.14 68.96 18.45
CA ILE A 9 -49.23 67.97 18.44
C ILE A 9 -48.65 66.53 18.29
N LEU A 10 -49.27 65.61 19.03
CA LEU A 10 -49.22 64.12 18.99
C LEU A 10 -48.30 63.44 20.01
N PHE A 11 -48.89 62.97 21.12
CA PHE A 11 -49.47 61.63 21.32
C PHE A 11 -48.35 60.61 21.63
N SER A 12 -48.17 60.19 22.88
CA SER A 12 -48.96 59.13 23.53
C SER A 12 -49.15 57.89 22.64
N SER A 13 -48.04 57.21 22.37
CA SER A 13 -48.05 55.77 22.05
C SER A 13 -46.91 55.08 22.83
N LEU A 14 -46.99 55.11 24.16
CA LEU A 14 -46.52 53.98 24.97
C LEU A 14 -47.50 52.84 24.68
N ILE A 15 -47.16 51.91 23.78
CA ILE A 15 -47.66 50.53 23.70
C ILE A 15 -46.92 49.84 22.53
N CYS A 16 -46.26 48.73 22.84
CA CYS A 16 -45.79 47.67 21.94
C CYS A 16 -44.51 47.87 21.09
N ILE A 17 -43.33 47.95 21.72
CA ILE A 17 -42.17 47.15 21.28
C ILE A 17 -41.44 46.63 22.52
N SER A 18 -41.99 45.60 23.15
CA SER A 18 -41.24 44.71 24.03
C SER A 18 -40.87 43.47 23.22
N PHE A 19 -39.67 42.93 23.46
CA PHE A 19 -39.02 41.76 22.82
C PHE A 19 -38.15 42.05 21.59
N TYR A 20 -36.91 42.52 21.84
CA TYR A 20 -35.69 41.81 21.41
C TYR A 20 -34.43 42.46 22.00
N THR A 21 -34.36 42.63 23.32
CA THR A 21 -33.10 42.97 24.02
C THR A 21 -32.86 41.92 25.08
N GLY A 22 -32.38 40.77 24.62
CA GLY A 22 -32.19 39.62 25.48
C GLY A 22 -31.59 38.42 24.78
N ILE A 23 -30.64 38.62 23.86
CA ILE A 23 -29.78 37.50 23.45
C ILE A 23 -28.32 37.95 23.38
N GLN A 24 -27.53 37.30 24.24
CA GLN A 24 -26.09 37.11 24.19
C GLN A 24 -25.18 38.30 24.54
N PHE A 25 -25.09 38.53 25.85
CA PHE A 25 -23.81 38.79 26.49
C PHE A 25 -22.98 37.48 26.41
N VAL A 26 -22.25 37.28 25.30
CA VAL A 26 -21.12 36.34 25.25
C VAL A 26 -19.88 37.22 25.12
N GLY A 27 -18.99 37.10 26.10
CA GLY A 27 -17.72 37.82 26.11
C GLY A 27 -16.86 37.37 24.93
N GLU A 28 -16.79 38.22 23.92
CA GLU A 28 -15.91 38.08 22.77
C GLU A 28 -14.52 38.58 23.19
N THR A 29 -13.72 37.70 23.80
CA THR A 29 -12.27 37.91 23.90
C THR A 29 -11.65 37.53 22.55
N ASP A 30 -11.75 38.42 21.58
CA ASP A 30 -10.99 38.30 20.34
C ASP A 30 -9.51 38.60 20.63
N ALA A 31 -8.75 37.53 20.87
CA ALA A 31 -7.30 37.57 20.79
C ALA A 31 -6.92 37.84 19.33
N SER A 32 -6.62 39.10 19.01
CA SER A 32 -6.04 39.52 17.73
C SER A 32 -4.63 38.91 17.60
N PHE A 33 -4.56 37.72 17.00
CA PHE A 33 -3.31 37.20 16.47
C PHE A 33 -3.05 37.86 15.12
N SER A 34 -2.04 38.73 15.10
CA SER A 34 -1.48 39.37 13.91
C SER A 34 -1.32 38.36 12.77
N SER A 35 -2.11 38.54 11.69
CA SER A 35 -1.99 37.76 10.46
C SER A 35 -0.79 38.24 9.62
N GLN A 36 0.41 38.02 10.13
CA GLN A 36 1.60 37.90 9.28
C GLN A 36 1.99 36.43 9.16
N ALA A 37 1.06 35.62 8.67
CA ALA A 37 1.35 34.29 8.15
C ALA A 37 0.93 34.26 6.69
N SER A 38 1.78 34.80 5.81
CA SER A 38 1.84 34.26 4.45
C SER A 38 2.39 32.85 4.61
N SER A 39 1.50 31.89 4.73
CA SER A 39 1.83 30.48 4.84
C SER A 39 0.86 29.75 3.94
N ALA A 40 1.28 29.57 2.69
CA ALA A 40 0.70 28.54 1.85
C ALA A 40 0.63 27.25 2.70
N PRO A 41 -0.52 26.56 2.78
CA PRO A 41 -0.62 25.35 3.57
C PRO A 41 0.22 24.28 2.86
N VAL A 42 1.41 24.03 3.37
CA VAL A 42 2.14 22.81 3.05
C VAL A 42 1.40 21.71 3.80
N ASN A 43 0.45 21.06 3.12
CA ASN A 43 -0.21 19.83 3.56
C ASN A 43 0.81 18.68 3.58
N LEU A 44 1.81 18.79 4.44
CA LEU A 44 2.55 17.64 4.93
C LEU A 44 1.60 16.97 5.92
N SER A 45 1.23 15.72 5.68
CA SER A 45 0.64 14.93 6.75
C SER A 45 1.69 14.87 7.85
N THR A 46 1.55 15.73 8.85
CA THR A 46 2.48 15.88 9.97
C THR A 46 2.68 14.55 10.71
N ALA A 47 1.80 13.58 10.48
CA ALA A 47 1.93 12.21 10.94
C ALA A 47 3.24 11.55 10.48
N ILE A 48 3.62 11.59 9.20
CA ILE A 48 4.68 10.69 8.68
C ILE A 48 6.08 11.07 9.22
N VAL A 49 6.30 12.35 9.55
CA VAL A 49 7.59 12.83 10.04
C VAL A 49 7.85 12.50 11.52
N PHE A 50 6.87 11.93 12.23
CA PHE A 50 7.08 11.46 13.58
C PHE A 50 7.97 10.22 13.59
N PRO A 51 8.96 10.13 14.50
CA PRO A 51 9.88 9.01 14.57
C PRO A 51 9.20 7.64 14.64
N SER A 52 8.08 7.55 15.34
CA SER A 52 7.28 6.32 15.45
C SER A 52 6.76 5.82 14.11
N ASN A 53 6.41 6.72 13.19
CA ASN A 53 5.83 6.35 11.90
C ASN A 53 6.89 5.93 10.89
N VAL A 54 8.04 6.62 10.85
CA VAL A 54 9.20 6.14 10.08
C VAL A 54 9.63 4.76 10.57
N LYS A 55 9.68 4.56 11.90
CA LYS A 55 10.05 3.27 12.48
C LYS A 55 9.07 2.17 12.10
N LYS A 56 7.77 2.46 12.13
CA LYS A 56 6.73 1.52 11.67
C LYS A 56 6.94 1.12 10.20
N LEU A 57 7.23 2.09 9.32
CA LEU A 57 7.51 1.83 7.90
C LEU A 57 8.77 0.99 7.70
N GLU A 58 9.82 1.20 8.51
CA GLU A 58 11.00 0.33 8.49
C GLU A 58 10.68 -1.12 8.91
N ASP A 59 9.92 -1.28 9.99
CA ASP A 59 9.57 -2.60 10.52
C ASP A 59 8.65 -3.35 9.54
N GLU A 60 7.73 -2.63 8.90
CA GLU A 60 6.89 -3.17 7.83
C GLU A 60 7.72 -3.59 6.61
N ALA A 61 8.66 -2.75 6.16
CA ALA A 61 9.57 -3.09 5.07
C ALA A 61 10.41 -4.35 5.38
N GLN A 62 10.89 -4.48 6.61
CA GLN A 62 11.64 -5.67 7.03
C GLN A 62 10.77 -6.93 7.03
N ASN A 63 9.55 -6.84 7.58
CA ASN A 63 8.61 -7.96 7.60
C ASN A 63 8.24 -8.42 6.18
N ILE A 64 8.05 -7.48 5.26
CA ILE A 64 7.81 -7.79 3.85
C ILE A 64 9.01 -8.53 3.26
N ALA A 65 10.23 -8.02 3.45
CA ALA A 65 11.45 -8.66 2.95
C ALA A 65 11.65 -10.09 3.49
N ASP A 66 11.39 -10.30 4.79
CA ASP A 66 11.48 -11.62 5.42
C ASP A 66 10.43 -12.59 4.85
N THR A 67 9.22 -12.09 4.56
CA THR A 67 8.14 -12.87 3.96
C THR A 67 8.50 -13.30 2.53
N ILE A 68 8.95 -12.36 1.70
CA ILE A 68 9.43 -12.63 0.34
C ILE A 68 10.55 -13.68 0.36
N ASN A 69 11.53 -13.54 1.24
CA ASN A 69 12.66 -14.47 1.36
C ASN A 69 12.21 -15.89 1.71
N LYS A 70 11.27 -16.00 2.65
CA LYS A 70 10.70 -17.29 3.04
C LYS A 70 9.94 -17.92 1.86
N GLU A 71 9.05 -17.17 1.24
CA GLU A 71 8.25 -17.60 0.10
C GLU A 71 9.12 -18.05 -1.08
N TYR A 72 10.09 -17.23 -1.47
CA TYR A 72 11.02 -17.52 -2.55
C TYR A 72 11.77 -18.84 -2.33
N LYS A 73 12.28 -19.08 -1.11
CA LYS A 73 12.97 -20.33 -0.77
C LYS A 73 12.09 -21.57 -0.92
N THR A 74 10.78 -21.45 -0.64
CA THR A 74 9.87 -22.61 -0.72
C THR A 74 9.65 -23.12 -2.14
N ILE A 75 9.82 -22.28 -3.17
CA ILE A 75 9.71 -22.67 -4.59
C ILE A 75 10.69 -23.79 -4.93
N PHE A 76 11.89 -23.74 -4.37
CA PHE A 76 13.00 -24.64 -4.69
C PHE A 76 12.98 -25.95 -3.89
N LEU A 77 12.06 -26.12 -2.95
CA LEU A 77 11.91 -27.35 -2.19
C LEU A 77 11.34 -28.45 -3.09
N SER A 78 12.14 -29.48 -3.39
CA SER A 78 11.72 -30.61 -4.21
C SER A 78 11.16 -31.75 -3.35
N PRO A 79 9.93 -32.25 -3.64
CA PRO A 79 9.44 -33.47 -3.03
C PRO A 79 10.19 -34.68 -3.59
N SER A 80 10.40 -35.68 -2.74
CA SER A 80 11.21 -36.88 -3.02
C SER A 80 10.50 -37.96 -3.83
N ASN A 81 9.17 -37.92 -3.94
CA ASN A 81 8.35 -38.77 -4.80
C ASN A 81 7.15 -37.93 -5.25
N VAL A 82 6.91 -37.79 -6.55
CA VAL A 82 5.89 -36.87 -7.05
C VAL A 82 4.94 -37.57 -8.00
N THR A 83 3.71 -37.75 -7.55
CA THR A 83 2.57 -38.13 -8.38
C THR A 83 2.19 -37.00 -9.33
N LEU A 84 1.43 -37.31 -10.39
CA LEU A 84 0.91 -36.30 -11.32
C LEU A 84 0.09 -35.21 -10.60
N LEU A 85 -0.69 -35.60 -9.59
CA LEU A 85 -1.48 -34.67 -8.79
C LEU A 85 -0.57 -33.72 -8.00
N GLU A 86 0.43 -34.24 -7.30
CA GLU A 86 1.38 -33.43 -6.52
C GLU A 86 2.19 -32.47 -7.40
N LEU A 87 2.54 -32.87 -8.64
CA LEU A 87 3.20 -31.97 -9.60
C LEU A 87 2.31 -30.79 -9.99
N ARG A 88 1.02 -31.06 -10.27
CA ARG A 88 0.05 -30.00 -10.61
C ARG A 88 -0.23 -29.07 -9.44
N GLU A 89 -0.40 -29.62 -8.24
CA GLU A 89 -0.54 -28.82 -7.03
C GLU A 89 0.69 -27.95 -6.77
N ARG A 90 1.89 -28.53 -6.94
CA ARG A 90 3.14 -27.77 -6.80
C ARG A 90 3.24 -26.65 -7.83
N LEU A 91 2.86 -26.90 -9.08
CA LEU A 91 2.83 -25.88 -10.13
C LEU A 91 1.89 -24.73 -9.76
N GLY A 92 0.68 -25.06 -9.26
CA GLY A 92 -0.27 -24.08 -8.74
C GLY A 92 0.30 -23.24 -7.60
N LYS A 93 0.92 -23.88 -6.61
CA LYS A 93 1.56 -23.21 -5.47
C LYS A 93 2.69 -22.27 -5.90
N ILE A 94 3.52 -22.67 -6.86
CA ILE A 94 4.60 -21.80 -7.36
C ILE A 94 4.03 -20.55 -8.03
N ASN A 95 2.97 -20.69 -8.82
CA ASN A 95 2.31 -19.53 -9.45
C ASN A 95 1.70 -18.58 -8.42
N GLU A 96 1.09 -19.13 -7.36
CA GLU A 96 0.57 -18.34 -6.23
C GLU A 96 1.70 -17.61 -5.51
N ILE A 97 2.76 -18.31 -5.13
CA ILE A 97 3.91 -17.71 -4.45
C ILE A 97 4.54 -16.58 -5.29
N GLU A 98 4.73 -16.78 -6.60
CA GLU A 98 5.27 -15.73 -7.47
C GLU A 98 4.37 -14.49 -7.52
N ARG A 99 3.05 -14.68 -7.54
CA ARG A 99 2.09 -13.56 -7.50
C ARG A 99 2.20 -12.81 -6.18
N GLU A 100 2.24 -13.52 -5.06
CA GLU A 100 2.35 -12.94 -3.72
C GLU A 100 3.66 -12.17 -3.55
N ILE A 101 4.79 -12.71 -4.04
CA ILE A 101 6.08 -12.01 -4.09
C ILE A 101 5.96 -10.70 -4.87
N ASN A 102 5.29 -10.69 -6.03
CA ASN A 102 5.12 -9.46 -6.82
C ASN A 102 4.27 -8.41 -6.10
N VAL A 103 3.21 -8.82 -5.40
CA VAL A 103 2.39 -7.91 -4.57
C VAL A 103 3.23 -7.31 -3.45
N GLN A 104 3.93 -8.16 -2.70
CA GLN A 104 4.81 -7.75 -1.60
C GLN A 104 5.93 -6.81 -2.05
N LEU A 105 6.50 -7.06 -3.24
CA LEU A 105 7.50 -6.18 -3.82
C LEU A 105 6.91 -4.80 -4.13
N GLY A 106 5.69 -4.74 -4.67
CA GLY A 106 4.98 -3.48 -4.91
C GLY A 106 4.70 -2.69 -3.62
N ASP A 107 4.34 -3.39 -2.54
CA ASP A 107 4.14 -2.76 -1.23
C ASP A 107 5.45 -2.19 -0.67
N LEU A 108 6.56 -2.93 -0.79
CA LEU A 108 7.89 -2.47 -0.38
C LEU A 108 8.35 -1.23 -1.17
N GLU A 109 8.12 -1.21 -2.48
CA GLU A 109 8.39 -0.03 -3.33
C GLU A 109 7.54 1.17 -2.93
N SER A 110 6.29 0.95 -2.52
CA SER A 110 5.38 1.98 -2.04
C SER A 110 5.90 2.62 -0.74
N ILE A 111 6.33 1.80 0.24
CA ILE A 111 6.94 2.28 1.49
C ILE A 111 8.17 3.13 1.20
N LYS A 112 9.06 2.64 0.33
CA LYS A 112 10.25 3.38 -0.10
C LYS A 112 9.88 4.73 -0.71
N LYS A 113 8.87 4.75 -1.59
CA LYS A 113 8.38 5.98 -2.23
C LYS A 113 7.80 6.96 -1.21
N GLU A 114 7.07 6.49 -0.22
CA GLU A 114 6.52 7.32 0.86
C GLU A 114 7.63 8.00 1.67
N LEU A 115 8.66 7.26 2.09
CA LEU A 115 9.80 7.81 2.83
C LEU A 115 10.61 8.81 1.99
N SER A 116 10.93 8.46 0.74
CA SER A 116 11.64 9.36 -0.18
C SER A 116 10.84 10.66 -0.42
N THR A 117 9.53 10.56 -0.59
CA THR A 117 8.64 11.72 -0.77
C THR A 117 8.61 12.58 0.50
N THR A 118 8.52 11.96 1.67
CA THR A 118 8.52 12.67 2.97
C THR A 118 9.83 13.40 3.20
N LYS A 119 10.97 12.75 2.94
CA LYS A 119 12.31 13.35 3.00
C LYS A 119 12.42 14.58 2.10
N LEU A 120 11.92 14.50 0.87
CA LEU A 120 11.92 15.64 -0.07
C LEU A 120 11.05 16.79 0.43
N LYS A 121 9.87 16.49 0.98
CA LYS A 121 8.96 17.49 1.56
C LYS A 121 9.61 18.21 2.75
N ILE A 122 10.26 17.47 3.66
CA ILE A 122 10.99 18.05 4.79
C ILE A 122 12.13 18.97 4.30
N LYS A 123 12.93 18.52 3.32
CA LYS A 123 14.04 19.30 2.79
C LYS A 123 13.62 20.69 2.29
N ASN A 124 12.42 20.77 1.72
CA ASN A 124 11.87 22.00 1.14
C ASN A 124 11.08 22.86 2.15
N GLN A 125 10.86 22.35 3.37
CA GLN A 125 10.10 23.06 4.40
C GLN A 125 11.02 23.92 5.28
N LYS A 126 10.65 25.18 5.46
CA LYS A 126 11.35 26.09 6.38
C LYS A 126 10.97 25.74 7.83
N GLY A 127 11.97 25.66 8.71
CA GLY A 127 11.76 25.48 10.15
C GLY A 127 11.75 24.04 10.65
N VAL A 128 12.00 23.04 9.79
CA VAL A 128 12.23 21.67 10.27
C VAL A 128 13.62 21.57 10.86
N ASP A 129 13.73 20.95 12.03
CA ASP A 129 15.00 20.74 12.70
C ASP A 129 15.85 19.70 11.93
N LYS A 130 17.17 19.83 12.06
CA LYS A 130 18.12 18.95 11.36
C LYS A 130 18.00 17.48 11.79
N GLN A 131 17.55 17.21 13.01
CA GLN A 131 17.44 15.87 13.56
C GLN A 131 16.26 15.11 12.93
N THR A 132 15.11 15.76 12.74
CA THR A 132 13.96 15.19 12.02
C THR A 132 14.33 14.86 10.58
N PHE A 133 15.05 15.76 9.88
CA PHE A 133 15.51 15.47 8.51
C PHE A 133 16.50 14.30 8.46
N ALA A 134 17.45 14.25 9.39
CA ALA A 134 18.41 13.14 9.48
C ALA A 134 17.71 11.81 9.75
N PHE A 135 16.77 11.78 10.70
CA PHE A 135 16.04 10.58 11.09
C PHE A 135 15.22 9.99 9.93
N VAL A 136 14.44 10.82 9.24
CA VAL A 136 13.70 10.37 8.03
C VAL A 136 14.67 9.96 6.92
N GLY A 137 15.81 10.63 6.82
CA GLY A 137 16.89 10.30 5.88
C GLY A 137 17.49 8.91 6.11
N GLU A 138 17.71 8.53 7.38
CA GLU A 138 18.20 7.22 7.79
C GLU A 138 17.17 6.12 7.48
N GLY A 139 15.89 6.35 7.81
CA GLY A 139 14.81 5.40 7.48
C GLY A 139 14.68 5.15 5.98
N ASP A 140 14.70 6.23 5.16
CA ASP A 140 14.69 6.15 3.69
C ASP A 140 15.89 5.33 3.16
N GLN A 141 17.08 5.53 3.72
CA GLN A 141 18.28 4.78 3.34
C GLN A 141 18.18 3.30 3.72
N LYS A 142 17.66 3.01 4.90
CA LYS A 142 17.51 1.64 5.40
C LYS A 142 16.51 0.86 4.53
N VAL A 143 15.33 1.41 4.28
CA VAL A 143 14.34 0.79 3.39
C VAL A 143 14.88 0.64 1.96
N SER A 144 15.65 1.63 1.47
CA SER A 144 16.32 1.50 0.16
C SER A 144 17.33 0.34 0.12
N SER A 145 18.01 0.07 1.23
CA SER A 145 18.95 -1.05 1.33
C SER A 145 18.20 -2.39 1.33
N ILE A 146 17.12 -2.50 2.10
CA ILE A 146 16.22 -3.67 2.13
C ILE A 146 15.68 -3.96 0.72
N LEU A 147 15.14 -2.96 0.03
CA LEU A 147 14.61 -3.12 -1.33
C LEU A 147 15.68 -3.62 -2.31
N LYS A 148 16.91 -3.10 -2.21
CA LYS A 148 18.04 -3.56 -3.02
C LYS A 148 18.40 -5.01 -2.74
N GLU A 149 18.43 -5.41 -1.47
CA GLU A 149 18.69 -6.79 -1.06
C GLU A 149 17.64 -7.74 -1.63
N VAL A 150 16.36 -7.40 -1.49
CA VAL A 150 15.23 -8.17 -2.05
C VAL A 150 15.35 -8.32 -3.57
N HIS A 151 15.59 -7.23 -4.31
CA HIS A 151 15.78 -7.31 -5.77
C HIS A 151 16.98 -8.15 -6.18
N SER A 152 18.06 -8.14 -5.39
CA SER A 152 19.24 -8.97 -5.66
C SER A 152 19.04 -10.45 -5.35
N MET A 153 18.10 -10.76 -4.44
CA MET A 153 17.79 -12.11 -4.00
C MET A 153 16.84 -12.81 -4.98
N ILE A 154 15.81 -12.11 -5.48
CA ILE A 154 14.80 -12.72 -6.34
C ILE A 154 15.35 -12.86 -7.77
N ASP A 155 15.46 -14.11 -8.22
CA ASP A 155 15.67 -14.44 -9.62
C ASP A 155 14.39 -15.06 -10.21
N PHE A 156 13.62 -14.26 -10.95
CA PHE A 156 12.41 -14.71 -11.63
C PHE A 156 12.70 -15.69 -12.78
N GLN A 157 13.89 -15.67 -13.37
CA GLN A 157 14.27 -16.66 -14.38
C GLN A 157 14.46 -18.04 -13.75
N GLN A 158 14.97 -18.10 -12.52
CA GLN A 158 15.04 -19.36 -11.77
C GLN A 158 13.66 -19.91 -11.40
N ILE A 159 12.71 -19.05 -11.01
CA ILE A 159 11.32 -19.46 -10.78
C ILE A 159 10.75 -20.08 -12.07
N GLU A 160 10.97 -19.43 -13.21
CA GLU A 160 10.50 -19.93 -14.50
C GLU A 160 11.16 -21.26 -14.89
N ALA A 161 12.46 -21.42 -14.62
CA ALA A 161 13.16 -22.68 -14.86
C ALA A 161 12.55 -23.84 -14.04
N VAL A 162 12.19 -23.59 -12.78
CA VAL A 162 11.50 -24.59 -11.93
C VAL A 162 10.11 -24.90 -12.50
N ARG A 163 9.33 -23.87 -12.87
CA ARG A 163 8.00 -24.02 -13.47
C ARG A 163 8.05 -24.87 -14.74
N SER A 164 8.96 -24.53 -15.64
CA SER A 164 9.18 -25.25 -16.90
C SER A 164 9.60 -26.70 -16.66
N SER A 165 10.48 -26.96 -15.69
CA SER A 165 10.89 -28.32 -15.32
C SER A 165 9.71 -29.17 -14.83
N ILE A 166 8.84 -28.61 -13.98
CA ILE A 166 7.64 -29.29 -13.47
C ILE A 166 6.65 -29.56 -14.61
N SER A 167 6.39 -28.57 -15.47
CA SER A 167 5.53 -28.73 -16.65
C SER A 167 6.02 -29.83 -17.58
N ASN A 168 7.33 -29.93 -17.80
CA ASN A 168 7.92 -31.00 -18.59
C ASN A 168 7.74 -32.38 -17.94
N GLN A 169 7.85 -32.47 -16.61
CA GLN A 169 7.59 -33.72 -15.88
C GLN A 169 6.13 -34.17 -16.01
N ILE A 170 5.18 -33.24 -15.89
CA ILE A 170 3.75 -33.48 -16.10
C ILE A 170 3.52 -34.03 -17.51
N ASN A 171 4.00 -33.32 -18.54
CA ASN A 171 3.82 -33.73 -19.93
C ASN A 171 4.40 -35.13 -20.20
N ASN A 172 5.60 -35.42 -19.68
CA ASN A 172 6.23 -36.73 -19.84
C ASN A 172 5.42 -37.87 -19.21
N ILE A 173 4.79 -37.65 -18.05
CA ILE A 173 3.94 -38.65 -17.40
C ILE A 173 2.66 -38.88 -18.22
N GLU A 174 2.05 -37.80 -18.71
CA GLU A 174 0.84 -37.87 -19.52
C GLU A 174 1.07 -38.55 -20.87
N GLU A 175 2.16 -38.23 -21.57
CA GLU A 175 2.51 -38.87 -22.84
C GLU A 175 2.80 -40.36 -22.67
N LYS A 176 3.53 -40.75 -21.60
CA LYS A 176 3.73 -42.16 -21.27
C LYS A 176 2.42 -42.89 -21.01
N ALA A 177 1.47 -42.27 -20.31
CA ALA A 177 0.15 -42.85 -20.06
C ALA A 177 -0.64 -43.05 -21.37
N LYS A 178 -0.58 -42.08 -22.30
CA LYS A 178 -1.22 -42.19 -23.62
C LYS A 178 -0.62 -43.32 -24.47
N LEU A 179 0.71 -43.40 -24.55
CA LEU A 179 1.40 -44.44 -25.32
C LEU A 179 1.07 -45.84 -24.78
N ASN A 180 1.07 -46.02 -23.46
CA ASN A 180 0.70 -47.28 -22.83
C ASN A 180 -0.76 -47.67 -23.12
N TYR A 181 -1.68 -46.71 -23.20
CA TYR A 181 -3.08 -46.98 -23.56
C TYR A 181 -3.20 -47.50 -25.00
N VAL A 182 -2.51 -46.86 -25.95
CA VAL A 182 -2.53 -47.22 -27.38
C VAL A 182 -1.91 -48.60 -27.61
N GLU A 183 -0.76 -48.89 -26.98
CA GLU A 183 -0.08 -50.17 -27.14
C GLU A 183 -0.92 -51.35 -26.61
N ASN A 184 -1.56 -51.18 -25.45
CA ASN A 184 -2.38 -52.22 -24.86
C ASN A 184 -3.67 -52.48 -25.66
N HIS A 185 -4.30 -51.47 -26.26
CA HIS A 185 -5.50 -51.64 -27.09
C HIS A 185 -5.21 -52.16 -28.51
N SER A 186 -3.99 -51.95 -29.03
CA SER A 186 -3.60 -52.52 -30.33
C SER A 186 -3.29 -54.01 -30.25
N LYS A 187 -2.84 -54.51 -29.09
CA LYS A 187 -2.57 -55.93 -28.84
C LYS A 187 -3.87 -56.74 -28.67
N THR A 188 -4.88 -56.21 -27.97
CA THR A 188 -6.17 -56.91 -27.80
C THR A 188 -6.94 -57.12 -29.11
N ASN A 189 -6.85 -56.19 -30.07
CA ASN A 189 -7.55 -56.31 -31.35
C ASN A 189 -6.85 -57.21 -32.40
N SER A 190 -5.59 -57.59 -32.15
CA SER A 190 -4.84 -58.50 -33.05
C SER A 190 -5.03 -59.98 -32.67
N ASP A 191 -5.43 -60.27 -31.44
CA ASP A 191 -5.71 -61.63 -30.96
C ASP A 191 -7.14 -62.11 -31.29
N ASP A 192 -8.10 -61.20 -31.53
CA ASP A 192 -9.51 -61.53 -31.84
C ASP A 192 -9.80 -61.79 -33.34
N ASN A 193 -8.80 -61.66 -34.23
CA ASN A 193 -8.98 -61.86 -35.69
C ASN A 193 -8.33 -63.15 -36.22
N ASN A 194 -8.04 -64.11 -35.35
CA ASN A 194 -7.32 -65.35 -35.67
C ASN A 194 -8.08 -66.64 -35.28
N ASP A 195 -9.41 -66.62 -35.32
CA ASP A 195 -10.29 -67.81 -35.24
C ASP A 195 -11.18 -67.94 -36.49
#